data_AF-A0A2G9WQQ5-F1
#
_entry.id   AF-A0A2G9WQQ5-F1
#
_cell.length_a   1.000
_cell.length_b   1.000
_cell.length_c   1.000
_cell.angle_alpha   90.00
_cell.angle_beta   90.00
_cell.angle_gamma   90.00
#
_symmetry.space_group_name_H-M   'P 1'
#
loop_
_entity.id
_entity.type
_entity.pdbx_description
1 polymer ?
#
loop_
_entity_poly.entity_id
_entity_poly.type
_entity_poly.pdbx_seq_one_letter_code
_entity_poly.pdbx_strand_id
1 'polypeptide(L)'
;MNKEIKLLEDVYKQLRVAELVRSKGEFSKKFLGKSKSYLTSMAARQRHISSDVMVDLSEAIIAEIRAKRDDRYVADRIALRHAMIAVNGYLAEQTIPPCLKKSAPSLPAQIQPAPFPKISWMNSLIGIWQV
;
A
#
# COMPACT_ATOMS: atom_id res chain seq x y z
N MET A 1 0.60 -18.38 0.00
CA MET A 1 0.41 -17.55 1.21
C MET A 1 -0.90 -16.82 1.07
N ASN A 2 -1.78 -16.93 2.06
CA ASN A 2 -3.08 -16.25 2.08
C ASN A 2 -2.90 -14.72 1.93
N LYS A 3 -3.73 -14.07 1.08
CA LYS A 3 -3.57 -12.66 0.69
C LYS A 3 -3.77 -11.72 1.88
N GLU A 4 -4.73 -12.05 2.74
CA GLU A 4 -5.06 -11.34 3.96
C GLU A 4 -3.83 -11.32 4.90
N ILE A 5 -3.21 -12.49 5.09
CA ILE A 5 -2.03 -12.65 5.95
C ILE A 5 -0.86 -11.86 5.39
N LYS A 6 -0.65 -11.92 4.07
CA LYS A 6 0.41 -11.16 3.41
C LYS A 6 0.22 -9.65 3.63
N LEU A 7 -0.99 -9.14 3.46
CA LEU A 7 -1.30 -7.74 3.72
C LEU A 7 -0.99 -7.35 5.17
N LEU A 8 -1.45 -8.12 6.16
CA LEU A 8 -1.17 -7.82 7.56
C LEU A 8 0.32 -7.84 7.89
N GLU A 9 1.08 -8.77 7.31
CA GLU A 9 2.53 -8.84 7.47
C GLU A 9 3.25 -7.64 6.85
N ASP A 10 2.80 -7.18 5.67
CA ASP A 10 3.40 -6.04 4.98
C ASP A 10 3.07 -4.72 5.71
N VAL A 11 1.83 -4.55 6.19
CA VAL A 11 1.44 -3.42 7.06
C VAL A 11 2.25 -3.45 8.36
N TYR A 12 2.39 -4.61 9.00
CA TYR A 12 3.23 -4.74 10.20
C TYR A 12 4.67 -4.27 9.94
N LYS A 13 5.29 -4.70 8.84
CA LYS A 13 6.66 -4.29 8.48
C LYS A 13 6.75 -2.78 8.30
N GLN A 14 5.81 -2.17 7.58
CA GLN A 14 5.77 -0.72 7.37
C GLN A 14 5.70 0.04 8.71
N LEU A 15 4.80 -0.35 9.60
CA LEU A 15 4.66 0.28 10.91
C LEU A 15 5.86 0.01 11.83
N ARG A 16 6.50 -1.16 11.69
CA ARG A 16 7.72 -1.51 12.44
C ARG A 16 8.91 -0.66 12.03
N VAL A 17 9.09 -0.43 10.72
CA VAL A 17 10.15 0.44 10.18
C VAL A 17 9.96 1.88 10.64
N ALA A 18 8.73 2.34 10.74
CA ALA A 18 8.39 3.65 11.29
C ALA A 18 8.38 3.70 12.83
N GLU A 19 8.86 2.64 13.51
CA GLU A 19 8.89 2.52 14.98
C GLU A 19 7.53 2.68 15.69
N LEU A 20 6.43 2.59 14.96
CA LEU A 20 5.06 2.72 15.47
C LEU A 20 4.58 1.47 16.24
N VAL A 21 5.25 0.34 16.01
CA VAL A 21 5.07 -0.91 16.73
C VAL A 21 6.43 -1.58 16.93
N ARG A 22 6.61 -2.28 18.06
CA ARG A 22 7.85 -2.97 18.39
C ARG A 22 7.86 -4.45 18.04
N SER A 23 6.69 -5.06 17.93
CA SER A 23 6.57 -6.49 17.68
C SER A 23 5.24 -6.84 17.03
N LYS A 24 5.16 -8.04 16.43
CA LYS A 24 3.89 -8.59 15.90
C LYS A 24 2.80 -8.69 16.97
N GLY A 25 3.18 -8.93 18.23
CA GLY A 25 2.23 -9.02 19.32
C GLY A 25 1.68 -7.67 19.78
N GLU A 26 2.52 -6.63 19.72
CA GLU A 26 2.05 -5.26 19.91
C GLU A 26 1.14 -4.83 18.76
N PHE A 27 1.52 -5.10 17.51
CA PHE A 27 0.69 -4.85 16.34
C PHE A 27 -0.67 -5.54 16.46
N SER A 28 -0.69 -6.84 16.82
CA SER A 28 -1.94 -7.60 16.98
C SER A 28 -2.85 -7.02 18.05
N LYS A 29 -2.29 -6.53 19.16
CA LYS A 29 -3.09 -5.89 20.21
C LYS A 29 -3.56 -4.50 19.82
N LYS A 30 -2.64 -3.65 19.37
CA LYS A 30 -2.87 -2.21 19.15
C LYS A 30 -3.72 -1.94 17.92
N PHE A 31 -3.44 -2.64 16.81
CA PHE A 31 -4.05 -2.35 15.52
C PHE A 31 -5.13 -3.35 15.11
N LEU A 32 -5.10 -4.59 15.61
CA LEU A 32 -6.12 -5.60 15.26
C LEU A 32 -7.13 -5.86 16.39
N GLY A 33 -6.90 -5.33 17.58
CA GLY A 33 -7.72 -5.61 18.77
C GLY A 33 -7.73 -7.11 19.16
N LYS A 34 -6.73 -7.89 18.75
CA LYS A 34 -6.65 -9.34 19.01
C LYS A 34 -5.55 -9.69 20.02
N SER A 35 -5.41 -10.98 20.33
CA SER A 35 -4.36 -11.48 21.22
C SER A 35 -2.95 -11.25 20.64
N LYS A 36 -1.92 -11.19 21.51
CA LYS A 36 -0.52 -10.98 21.09
C LYS A 36 -0.01 -12.03 20.10
N SER A 37 -0.57 -13.24 20.12
CA SER A 37 -0.15 -14.33 19.24
C SER A 37 -0.95 -14.38 17.94
N TYR A 38 -1.93 -13.51 17.74
CA TYR A 38 -2.89 -13.60 16.65
C TYR A 38 -2.21 -13.65 15.27
N LEU A 39 -1.45 -12.61 14.89
CA LEU A 39 -0.84 -12.56 13.55
C LEU A 39 0.08 -13.76 13.31
N THR A 40 0.93 -14.10 14.28
CA THR A 40 1.83 -15.25 14.21
C THR A 40 1.07 -16.57 14.04
N SER A 41 -0.03 -16.75 14.79
CA SER A 41 -0.85 -17.96 14.72
C SER A 41 -1.60 -18.08 13.39
N MET A 42 -2.12 -16.97 12.87
CA MET A 42 -2.78 -16.94 11.56
C MET A 42 -1.78 -17.26 10.45
N ALA A 43 -0.60 -16.64 10.48
CA ALA A 43 0.49 -16.88 9.53
C ALA A 43 0.98 -18.33 9.56
N ALA A 44 1.24 -18.90 10.74
CA ALA A 44 1.72 -20.27 10.88
C ALA A 44 0.69 -21.31 10.38
N ARG A 45 -0.60 -21.03 10.60
CA ARG A 45 -1.70 -21.97 10.26
C ARG A 45 -2.36 -21.66 8.91
N GLN A 46 -1.90 -20.63 8.18
CA GLN A 46 -2.49 -20.13 6.94
C GLN A 46 -4.02 -19.97 7.01
N ARG A 47 -4.52 -19.47 8.15
CA ARG A 47 -5.95 -19.34 8.41
C ARG A 47 -6.55 -18.15 7.68
N HIS A 48 -7.82 -18.29 7.29
CA HIS A 48 -8.61 -17.19 6.75
C HIS A 48 -8.80 -16.10 7.82
N ILE A 49 -8.55 -14.84 7.47
CA ILE A 49 -8.78 -13.67 8.32
C ILE A 49 -10.12 -13.05 7.92
N SER A 50 -11.00 -12.77 8.89
CA SER A 50 -12.27 -12.09 8.64
C SER A 50 -12.05 -10.67 8.10
N SER A 51 -12.96 -10.22 7.23
CA SER A 51 -13.03 -8.83 6.76
C SER A 51 -13.11 -7.83 7.91
N ASP A 52 -13.78 -8.18 9.02
CA ASP A 52 -13.91 -7.31 10.19
C ASP A 52 -12.55 -6.92 10.77
N VAL A 53 -11.57 -7.82 10.69
CA VAL A 53 -10.20 -7.54 11.15
C VAL A 53 -9.52 -6.47 10.30
N MET A 54 -9.86 -6.39 9.01
CA MET A 54 -9.35 -5.34 8.12
C MET A 54 -10.04 -4.01 8.36
N VAL A 55 -11.34 -4.04 8.71
CA VAL A 55 -12.09 -2.85 9.14
C VAL A 55 -11.52 -2.32 10.46
N ASP A 56 -11.37 -3.17 11.48
CA ASP A 56 -10.75 -2.83 12.77
C ASP A 56 -9.35 -2.18 12.56
N LEU A 57 -8.55 -2.77 11.67
CA LEU A 57 -7.24 -2.24 11.30
C LEU A 57 -7.33 -0.84 10.68
N SER A 58 -8.25 -0.64 9.75
CA SER A 58 -8.44 0.67 9.11
C SER A 58 -8.83 1.73 10.14
N GLU A 59 -9.75 1.42 11.06
CA GLU A 59 -10.18 2.35 12.11
C GLU A 59 -9.04 2.70 13.07
N ALA A 60 -8.24 1.71 13.47
CA ALA A 60 -7.08 1.93 14.33
C ALA A 60 -6.03 2.83 13.67
N ILE A 61 -5.75 2.64 12.38
CA ILE A 61 -4.81 3.51 11.64
C ILE A 61 -5.38 4.93 11.52
N ILE A 62 -6.68 5.10 11.26
CA ILE A 62 -7.32 6.43 11.24
C ILE A 62 -7.15 7.13 12.60
N ALA A 63 -7.38 6.40 13.69
CA ALA A 63 -7.25 6.93 15.05
C ALA A 63 -5.81 7.42 15.31
N GLU A 64 -4.80 6.64 14.92
CA GLU A 64 -3.39 7.02 15.07
C GLU A 64 -3.01 8.24 14.21
N ILE A 65 -3.51 8.33 12.97
CA ILE A 65 -3.30 9.52 12.13
C ILE A 65 -3.90 10.77 12.79
N ARG A 66 -5.07 10.64 13.42
CA ARG A 66 -5.73 11.74 14.12
C ARG A 66 -5.01 12.13 15.39
N ALA A 67 -4.43 11.18 16.12
CA ALA A 67 -3.64 11.43 17.32
C ALA A 67 -2.32 12.15 17.00
N LYS A 68 -1.70 11.82 15.88
CA LYS A 68 -0.41 12.37 15.44
C LYS A 68 -0.56 13.54 14.48
N ARG A 69 -1.45 14.50 14.76
CA ARG A 69 -1.70 15.65 13.86
C ARG A 69 -0.57 16.68 13.82
N ASP A 70 0.23 16.73 14.88
CA ASP A 70 1.37 17.66 15.03
C ASP A 70 2.47 17.38 13.98
N ASP A 71 3.07 18.44 13.45
CA ASP A 71 4.12 18.39 12.42
C ASP A 71 5.40 17.67 12.88
N ARG A 72 5.58 17.49 14.18
CA ARG A 72 6.65 16.65 14.74
C ARG A 72 6.55 15.17 14.35
N TYR A 73 5.40 14.71 13.85
CA TYR A 73 5.15 13.31 13.50
C TYR A 73 4.91 13.09 12.00
N VAL A 74 5.46 13.94 11.13
CA VAL A 74 5.25 13.82 9.67
C VAL A 74 5.65 12.44 9.13
N ALA A 75 6.78 11.88 9.56
CA ALA A 75 7.24 10.55 9.13
C ALA A 75 6.25 9.44 9.54
N ASP A 76 5.80 9.44 10.79
CA ASP A 76 4.80 8.52 11.31
C ASP A 76 3.49 8.60 10.51
N ARG A 77 3.02 9.82 10.20
CA ARG A 77 1.80 10.04 9.43
C ARG A 77 1.92 9.52 8.00
N ILE A 78 3.09 9.65 7.37
CA ILE A 78 3.34 9.10 6.04
C ILE A 78 3.24 7.57 6.09
N ALA A 79 3.89 6.93 7.07
CA ALA A 79 3.83 5.48 7.23
C ALA A 79 2.40 4.98 7.48
N LEU A 80 1.65 5.65 8.36
CA LEU A 80 0.24 5.33 8.62
C LEU A 80 -0.64 5.52 7.37
N ARG A 81 -0.40 6.56 6.58
CA ARG A 81 -1.12 6.77 5.31
C ARG A 81 -0.81 5.69 4.27
N HIS A 82 0.45 5.25 4.17
CA HIS A 82 0.81 4.14 3.29
C HIS A 82 0.14 2.83 3.72
N ALA A 83 0.12 2.55 5.03
CA ALA A 83 -0.61 1.42 5.59
C ALA A 83 -2.11 1.49 5.25
N MET A 84 -2.72 2.68 5.39
CA MET A 84 -4.13 2.90 5.02
C MET A 84 -4.40 2.61 3.54
N ILE A 85 -3.55 3.10 2.65
CA ILE A 85 -3.70 2.88 1.20
C ILE A 85 -3.65 1.39 0.87
N ALA A 86 -2.74 0.64 1.50
CA ALA A 86 -2.64 -0.81 1.32
C ALA A 86 -3.92 -1.53 1.79
N VAL A 87 -4.45 -1.17 2.96
CA VAL A 87 -5.69 -1.77 3.51
C VAL A 87 -6.89 -1.43 2.63
N ASN A 88 -7.04 -0.17 2.22
CA ASN A 88 -8.15 0.27 1.37
C ASN A 88 -8.10 -0.37 -0.02
N GLY A 89 -6.91 -0.51 -0.61
CA GLY A 89 -6.74 -1.20 -1.89
C GLY A 89 -7.25 -2.65 -1.82
N TYR A 90 -6.90 -3.37 -0.75
CA TYR A 90 -7.38 -4.72 -0.53
C TYR A 90 -8.91 -4.78 -0.34
N LEU A 91 -9.49 -3.90 0.48
CA LEU A 91 -10.94 -3.85 0.69
C LEU A 91 -11.70 -3.52 -0.62
N ALA A 92 -11.15 -2.61 -1.44
CA ALA A 92 -11.71 -2.29 -2.75
C ALA A 92 -11.71 -3.51 -3.68
N GLU A 93 -10.64 -4.30 -3.72
CA GLU A 93 -10.57 -5.53 -4.51
C GLU A 93 -11.61 -6.58 -4.11
N GLN A 94 -12.04 -6.59 -2.85
CA GLN A 94 -13.08 -7.50 -2.35
C GLN A 94 -14.50 -7.00 -2.63
N THR A 95 -14.68 -5.68 -2.72
CA THR A 95 -16.01 -5.06 -2.86
C THR A 95 -16.44 -4.93 -4.32
N ILE A 96 -15.50 -4.95 -5.28
CA ILE A 96 -15.81 -4.86 -6.70
C ILE A 96 -16.27 -6.24 -7.23
N PRO A 97 -17.53 -6.38 -7.68
CA PRO A 97 -17.99 -7.64 -8.27
C PRO A 97 -17.16 -7.97 -9.52
N PRO A 98 -16.85 -9.25 -9.80
CA PRO A 98 -15.95 -9.66 -10.89
C PRO A 98 -16.33 -9.10 -12.26
N CYS A 99 -17.62 -8.85 -12.51
CA CYS A 99 -18.14 -8.31 -13.77
C CYS A 99 -17.77 -6.84 -14.04
N LEU A 100 -17.29 -6.10 -13.04
CA LEU A 100 -16.84 -4.71 -13.16
C LEU A 100 -15.32 -4.55 -13.11
N LYS A 101 -14.57 -5.66 -12.94
CA LYS A 101 -13.13 -5.65 -13.19
C LYS A 101 -12.97 -5.46 -14.70
N LYS A 102 -12.87 -4.21 -15.14
CA LYS A 102 -12.62 -3.83 -16.53
C LYS A 102 -11.50 -4.73 -17.04
N SER A 103 -11.86 -5.77 -17.79
CA SER A 103 -10.91 -6.49 -18.61
C SER A 103 -10.23 -5.40 -19.41
N ALA A 104 -8.89 -5.35 -19.31
CA ALA A 104 -8.11 -4.43 -20.11
C ALA A 104 -8.72 -4.41 -21.52
N PRO A 105 -9.07 -3.24 -22.09
CA PRO A 105 -9.42 -3.24 -23.49
C PRO A 105 -8.24 -3.90 -24.17
N SER A 106 -8.48 -5.02 -24.84
CA SER A 106 -7.52 -5.61 -25.75
C SER A 106 -7.12 -4.47 -26.68
N LEU A 107 -5.94 -3.90 -26.44
CA LEU A 107 -5.35 -2.92 -27.33
C LEU A 107 -5.40 -3.57 -28.71
N PRO A 108 -6.06 -2.96 -29.72
CA PRO A 108 -5.88 -3.42 -31.07
C PRO A 108 -4.38 -3.37 -31.36
N ALA A 109 -3.91 -4.42 -32.04
CA ALA A 109 -2.53 -4.72 -32.33
C ALA A 109 -1.65 -3.49 -32.58
N GLN A 110 -0.46 -3.54 -32.01
CA GLN A 110 0.70 -2.66 -32.25
C GLN A 110 0.56 -1.73 -33.45
N ILE A 111 0.35 -0.45 -33.19
CA ILE A 111 0.68 0.59 -34.17
C ILE A 111 2.20 0.63 -34.22
N GLN A 112 2.78 0.04 -35.27
CA GLN A 112 4.18 0.20 -35.61
C GLN A 112 4.48 1.71 -35.71
N PRO A 113 5.58 2.22 -35.11
CA PRO A 113 5.96 3.60 -35.33
C PRO A 113 6.34 3.75 -36.81
N ALA A 114 5.61 4.61 -37.52
CA ALA A 114 5.96 4.99 -38.88
C ALA A 114 7.40 5.56 -38.91
N PRO A 115 8.18 5.32 -39.98
CA PRO A 115 9.52 5.86 -40.09
C PRO A 115 9.46 7.39 -40.09
N PHE A 116 10.11 8.01 -39.10
CA PHE A 116 10.23 9.47 -39.01
C PHE A 116 10.92 10.02 -40.28
N PRO A 117 10.37 11.06 -40.94
CA PRO A 117 11.13 11.79 -41.94
C PRO A 117 12.25 12.56 -41.24
N LYS A 118 13.49 12.38 -41.71
CA LYS A 118 14.65 13.16 -41.26
C LYS A 118 14.42 14.63 -41.65
N ILE A 119 14.00 15.45 -40.69
CA ILE A 119 14.02 16.90 -40.83
C ILE A 119 15.18 17.42 -39.98
N SER A 120 16.26 17.72 -40.70
CA SER A 120 17.37 18.57 -40.27
C SER A 120 16.82 19.95 -39.88
N TRP A 121 17.52 20.61 -38.95
CA TRP A 121 17.30 21.95 -38.37
C TRP A 121 16.71 21.95 -36.95
N MET A 122 17.61 21.90 -35.96
CA MET A 122 17.75 22.89 -34.88
C MET A 122 18.91 22.47 -33.96
N ASN A 123 20.12 22.91 -34.31
CA ASN A 123 21.17 23.17 -33.34
C ASN A 123 20.95 24.57 -32.73
N SER A 124 21.22 24.72 -31.43
CA SER A 124 21.06 25.90 -30.54
C SER A 124 19.82 25.74 -29.64
N LEU A 125 19.89 25.59 -28.32
CA LEU A 125 20.86 26.11 -27.34
C LEU A 125 21.11 25.04 -26.24
N ILE A 126 22.30 24.46 -26.23
CA ILE A 126 22.89 23.85 -25.03
C ILE A 126 24.14 24.65 -24.75
N GLY A 127 24.21 25.26 -23.58
CA GLY A 127 25.48 25.77 -23.07
C GLY A 127 25.34 26.98 -22.18
N ILE A 128 24.92 26.77 -20.93
CA ILE A 128 25.54 27.46 -19.78
C ILE A 128 25.47 26.47 -18.60
N TRP A 129 26.61 25.89 -18.22
CA TRP A 129 27.07 25.59 -16.85
C TRP A 129 28.33 24.72 -16.96
N GLN A 130 29.51 25.36 -16.98
CA GLN A 130 30.73 24.82 -16.37
C GLN A 130 31.81 25.91 -16.27
N VAL A 131 32.19 26.19 -15.01
CA VAL A 131 33.37 26.89 -14.46
C VAL A 131 33.51 28.38 -14.72
#